data_AF-X1CN56-F1
#
_entry.id   AF-X1CN56-F1
#
_cell.length_a   1.000
_cell.length_b   1.000
_cell.length_c   1.000
_cell.angle_alpha   90.00
_cell.angle_beta   90.00
_cell.angle_gamma   90.00
#
_symmetry.space_group_name_H-M   'P 1'
#
loop_
_entity.id
_entity.type
_entity.pdbx_description
1 polymer ?
#
loop_
_entity_poly.entity_id
_entity_poly.type
_entity_poly.pdbx_seq_one_letter_code
_entity_poly.pdbx_strand_id
1 'polypeptide(L)'
;MNEKNTTPKTGFEKIIDFFILNLEINRPITIAEVVERTGFSWSFVKKTLSRIKEDYDGFYFEKSGSTWIIWKDRNRIIKKLDETCSRFLDEKDRKD
;
A
#
# COMPACT_ATOMS: atom_id res chain seq x y z
N MET A 1 34.33 0.51 10.19
CA MET A 1 33.32 -0.49 9.83
C MET A 1 32.21 -0.43 10.87
N ASN A 2 30.98 -0.17 10.46
CA ASN A 2 29.82 -0.33 11.33
C ASN A 2 28.69 -0.91 10.47
N GLU A 3 28.77 -2.21 10.22
CA GLU A 3 27.69 -2.97 9.60
C GLU A 3 26.50 -2.90 10.54
N LYS A 4 25.57 -1.99 10.26
CA LYS A 4 24.24 -2.06 10.83
C LYS A 4 23.68 -3.42 10.41
N ASN A 5 23.56 -4.34 11.36
CA ASN A 5 22.78 -5.57 11.24
C ASN A 5 21.32 -5.19 10.95
N THR A 6 21.02 -4.78 9.72
CA THR A 6 19.65 -4.56 9.27
C THR A 6 19.11 -5.94 8.93
N THR A 7 18.21 -6.44 9.77
CA THR A 7 17.39 -7.62 9.48
C THR A 7 16.91 -7.53 8.03
N PRO A 8 17.01 -8.61 7.22
CA PRO A 8 16.58 -8.56 5.84
C PRO A 8 15.12 -8.10 5.76
N LYS A 9 14.85 -7.07 4.94
CA LYS A 9 13.48 -6.58 4.74
C LYS A 9 12.58 -7.72 4.26
N THR A 10 11.46 -7.90 4.93
CA THR A 10 10.41 -8.84 4.56
C THR A 10 9.80 -8.48 3.21
N GLY A 11 9.16 -9.46 2.55
CA GLY A 11 8.46 -9.20 1.29
C GLY A 11 7.36 -8.13 1.44
N PHE A 12 6.75 -8.06 2.62
CA PHE A 12 5.78 -7.02 2.97
C PHE A 12 6.40 -5.62 2.97
N GLU A 13 7.52 -5.43 3.67
CA GLU A 13 8.23 -4.16 3.72
C GLU A 13 8.72 -3.73 2.34
N LYS A 14 9.18 -4.67 1.51
CA LYS A 14 9.58 -4.39 0.13
C LYS A 14 8.41 -3.89 -0.73
N ILE A 15 7.21 -4.41 -0.53
CA ILE A 15 6.01 -3.93 -1.25
C ILE A 15 5.62 -2.53 -0.75
N ILE A 16 5.68 -2.26 0.55
CA ILE A 16 5.40 -0.91 1.08
C ILE A 16 6.43 0.11 0.55
N ASP A 17 7.72 -0.23 0.62
CA ASP A 17 8.80 0.60 0.11
C ASP A 17 8.63 0.91 -1.38
N PHE A 18 8.13 -0.06 -2.16
CA PHE A 18 7.80 0.17 -3.56
C PHE A 18 6.82 1.33 -3.72
N PHE A 19 5.73 1.37 -2.95
CA PHE A 19 4.75 2.45 -3.04
C PHE A 19 5.23 3.79 -2.46
N ILE A 20 6.08 3.76 -1.43
CA ILE A 20 6.64 4.97 -0.82
C ILE A 20 7.69 5.61 -1.74
N LEU A 21 8.60 4.80 -2.29
CA LEU A 21 9.80 5.28 -2.98
C LEU A 21 9.63 5.35 -4.50
N ASN A 22 8.85 4.45 -5.10
CA ASN A 22 8.85 4.24 -6.57
C ASN A 22 7.52 4.60 -7.24
N LEU A 23 6.44 4.81 -6.48
CA LEU A 23 5.18 5.26 -7.04
C LEU A 23 5.12 6.79 -7.00
N GLU A 24 5.12 7.41 -8.17
CA GLU A 24 4.85 8.84 -8.30
C GLU A 24 3.45 9.17 -7.76
N ILE A 25 3.33 10.35 -7.16
CA ILE A 25 2.09 10.80 -6.53
C ILE A 25 0.97 10.87 -7.60
N ASN A 26 -0.24 10.38 -7.27
CA ASN A 26 -1.48 10.37 -8.09
C ASN A 26 -1.60 9.40 -9.26
N ARG A 27 -0.63 8.54 -9.54
CA ARG A 27 -0.81 7.63 -10.68
C ARG A 27 -1.43 6.31 -10.23
N PRO A 28 -2.67 5.97 -10.68
CA PRO A 28 -3.18 4.62 -10.50
C PRO A 28 -2.35 3.64 -11.34
N ILE A 29 -2.00 2.51 -10.74
CA ILE A 29 -1.29 1.42 -11.39
C ILE A 29 -2.07 0.12 -11.22
N THR A 30 -1.82 -0.84 -12.09
CA THR A 30 -2.49 -2.15 -12.01
C THR A 30 -1.72 -3.11 -11.12
N ILE A 31 -2.42 -4.11 -10.57
CA ILE A 31 -1.74 -5.19 -9.82
C ILE A 31 -0.73 -5.95 -10.69
N ALA A 32 -0.96 -6.05 -12.00
CA ALA A 32 -0.02 -6.66 -12.93
C ALA A 32 1.31 -5.89 -12.99
N GLU A 33 1.24 -4.55 -13.02
CA GLU A 33 2.44 -3.70 -12.96
C GLU A 33 3.20 -3.87 -11.63
N VAL A 34 2.49 -4.01 -10.51
CA VAL A 34 3.13 -4.28 -9.20
C VAL A 34 3.84 -5.63 -9.23
N VAL A 35 3.21 -6.67 -9.77
CA VAL A 35 3.81 -8.00 -9.92
C VAL A 35 5.07 -7.94 -10.77
N GLU A 36 5.00 -7.28 -11.94
CA GLU A 36 6.12 -7.12 -12.86
C GLU A 36 7.30 -6.37 -12.21
N ARG A 37 7.03 -5.24 -11.55
CA ARG A 37 8.08 -4.37 -10.99
C ARG A 37 8.69 -4.91 -9.70
N THR A 38 7.93 -5.69 -8.93
CA THR A 38 8.42 -6.26 -7.66
C THR A 38 8.94 -7.69 -7.78
N GLY A 39 8.57 -8.40 -8.87
CA GLY A 39 8.93 -9.81 -9.09
C GLY A 39 8.22 -10.79 -8.16
N PHE A 40 7.28 -10.35 -7.33
CA PHE A 40 6.51 -11.22 -6.45
C PHE A 40 5.33 -11.87 -7.16
N SER A 41 4.91 -13.04 -6.68
CA SER A 41 3.74 -13.73 -7.24
C SER A 41 2.45 -12.92 -7.06
N TRP A 42 1.52 -13.05 -8.00
CA TRP A 42 0.25 -12.32 -7.98
C TRP A 42 -0.54 -12.56 -6.69
N SER A 43 -0.61 -13.80 -6.21
CA SER A 43 -1.32 -14.15 -4.97
C SER A 43 -0.68 -13.50 -3.74
N PHE A 44 0.66 -13.43 -3.70
CA PHE A 44 1.38 -12.78 -2.61
C PHE A 44 1.17 -11.26 -2.63
N VAL A 45 1.28 -10.64 -3.81
CA VAL A 45 1.01 -9.21 -4.00
C VAL A 45 -0.41 -8.90 -3.57
N LYS A 46 -1.42 -9.60 -4.09
CA LYS A 46 -2.83 -9.37 -3.74
C LYS A 46 -3.07 -9.47 -2.24
N LYS A 47 -2.57 -10.53 -1.58
CA LYS A 47 -2.72 -10.71 -0.13
C LYS A 47 -2.08 -9.56 0.64
N THR A 48 -0.89 -9.13 0.20
CA THR A 48 -0.17 -8.02 0.83
C THR A 48 -0.92 -6.69 0.65
N LEU A 49 -1.40 -6.38 -0.55
CA LEU A 49 -2.16 -5.16 -0.84
C LEU A 49 -3.48 -5.10 -0.05
N SER A 50 -4.19 -6.23 0.08
CA SER A 50 -5.37 -6.33 0.94
C SER A 50 -5.04 -5.98 2.39
N ARG A 51 -3.93 -6.51 2.93
CA ARG A 51 -3.48 -6.18 4.28
C ARG A 51 -3.06 -4.71 4.42
N ILE A 52 -2.35 -4.14 3.43
CA ILE A 52 -1.96 -2.73 3.47
C ILE A 52 -3.20 -1.83 3.50
N LYS A 53 -4.23 -2.15 2.73
CA LYS A 53 -5.51 -1.41 2.73
C LYS A 53 -6.18 -1.42 4.11
N GLU A 54 -6.06 -2.52 4.86
CA GLU A 54 -6.64 -2.65 6.20
C GLU A 54 -5.80 -1.94 7.27
N ASP A 55 -4.46 -1.95 7.13
CA ASP A 55 -3.54 -1.49 8.16
C ASP A 55 -3.08 -0.02 7.98
N TYR A 56 -3.24 0.57 6.79
CA TYR A 56 -2.66 1.87 6.43
C TYR A 56 -3.65 2.84 5.80
N ASP A 57 -3.46 4.12 6.11
CA ASP A 57 -4.20 5.24 5.54
C ASP A 57 -3.51 5.79 4.27
N GLY A 58 -4.30 6.39 3.38
CA GLY A 58 -3.83 6.98 2.12
C GLY A 58 -3.44 5.96 1.04
N PHE A 59 -3.87 4.70 1.21
CA PHE A 59 -3.66 3.61 0.26
C PHE A 59 -4.99 3.04 -0.22
N TYR A 60 -5.18 3.00 -1.54
CA TYR A 60 -6.40 2.52 -2.16
C TYR A 60 -6.13 1.28 -3.00
N PHE A 61 -6.97 0.27 -2.83
CA PHE A 61 -6.91 -0.98 -3.56
C PHE A 61 -8.32 -1.50 -3.85
N GLU A 62 -8.69 -1.47 -5.13
CA GLU A 62 -10.05 -1.76 -5.58
C GLU A 62 -10.05 -2.55 -6.89
N LYS A 63 -11.13 -3.31 -7.10
CA LYS A 63 -11.35 -4.06 -8.34
C LYS A 63 -12.09 -3.15 -9.33
N SER A 64 -11.54 -2.97 -10.52
CA SER A 64 -12.15 -2.26 -11.64
C SER A 64 -12.21 -3.18 -12.85
N GLY A 65 -13.44 -3.55 -13.26
CA GLY A 65 -13.65 -4.57 -14.28
C GLY A 65 -13.00 -5.91 -13.93
N SER A 66 -12.09 -6.38 -14.78
CA SER A 66 -11.32 -7.62 -14.59
C SER A 66 -9.98 -7.43 -13.86
N THR A 67 -9.57 -6.19 -13.57
CA THR A 67 -8.26 -5.89 -12.96
C THR A 67 -8.40 -5.29 -11.57
N TRP A 68 -7.29 -5.27 -10.84
CA TRP A 68 -7.18 -4.52 -9.59
C TRP A 68 -6.30 -3.30 -9.80
N ILE A 69 -6.76 -2.17 -9.28
CA ILE A 69 -6.08 -0.87 -9.40
C ILE A 69 -5.64 -0.44 -8.00
N ILE A 70 -4.42 0.11 -7.94
CA ILE A 70 -3.77 0.60 -6.73
C ILE A 70 -3.40 2.07 -6.95
N TRP A 71 -3.66 2.93 -5.98
CA TRP A 71 -3.13 4.29 -5.94
C TRP A 71 -2.94 4.77 -4.51
N LYS A 72 -2.17 5.86 -4.34
CA LYS A 72 -1.96 6.52 -3.05
C LYS A 72 -2.45 7.97 -3.09
N ASP A 73 -2.83 8.48 -1.93
CA ASP A 73 -3.20 9.88 -1.77
C ASP A 73 -2.06 10.85 -2.09
N ARG A 74 -2.41 12.07 -2.52
CA ARG A 74 -1.45 13.10 -2.96
C ARG A 74 -0.36 13.39 -1.93
N ASN A 75 -0.79 13.55 -0.69
CA ASN A 75 0.00 14.14 0.37
C ASN A 75 0.24 13.18 1.53
N ARG A 76 -0.19 11.92 1.42
CA ARG A 76 -0.06 10.94 2.50
C ARG A 76 1.05 9.95 2.17
N ILE A 77 2.11 10.02 2.98
CA ILE A 77 2.95 8.86 3.25
C ILE A 77 1.99 7.75 3.70
N ILE A 78 2.16 6.53 3.20
CA ILE A 78 1.44 5.35 3.68
C ILE A 78 1.75 5.23 5.18
N LYS A 79 0.82 5.68 6.03
CA LYS A 79 0.96 5.71 7.50
C LYS A 79 0.11 4.61 8.07
N LYS A 80 0.62 3.91 9.08
CA LYS A 80 -0.19 2.93 9.78
C LYS A 80 -1.36 3.63 10.45
N LEU A 81 -2.52 2.97 10.49
CA LEU A 81 -3.73 3.55 11.06
C LEU A 81 -3.58 3.88 12.56
N ASP A 82 -2.78 3.11 13.30
CA ASP A 82 -2.47 3.34 14.72
C ASP A 82 -1.75 4.68 14.98
N GLU A 83 -1.06 5.21 13.98
CA GLU A 83 -0.35 6.50 14.00
C GLU A 83 -1.20 7.66 13.46
N THR A 84 -2.47 7.41 13.11
CA THR A 84 -3.36 8.42 12.53
C THR A 84 -4.69 8.54 13.29
N CYS A 85 -5.33 9.71 13.20
CA CYS A 85 -6.71 9.87 13.69
C CYS A 85 -7.75 9.19 12.79
N SER A 86 -7.33 8.59 11.67
CA SER A 86 -8.23 8.03 10.65
C SER A 86 -9.03 6.83 11.16
N ARG A 87 -8.54 6.12 12.20
CA ARG A 87 -9.32 5.07 12.89
C ARG A 87 -10.62 5.56 13.53
N PHE A 88 -10.75 6.87 13.76
CA PHE A 88 -11.92 7.48 14.39
C PHE A 88 -12.96 7.99 13.38
N LEU A 89 -12.65 7.94 12.08
CA LEU A 89 -13.51 8.43 11.00
C LEU A 89 -14.43 7.35 10.42
N ASP A 90 -14.64 6.24 11.14
CA ASP A 90 -15.50 5.14 10.73
C ASP A 90 -16.91 5.65 10.39
N GLU A 91 -17.54 5.05 9.35
CA GLU A 91 -18.64 5.55 8.49
C GLU A 91 -19.91 6.16 9.13
N LYS A 92 -20.00 6.30 10.45
CA LYS A 92 -21.16 6.88 11.15
C LYS A 92 -21.37 8.38 10.97
N ASP A 93 -20.38 9.12 10.48
CA ASP A 93 -20.49 10.57 10.23
C ASP A 93 -20.83 10.95 8.76
N ARG A 94 -21.12 9.98 7.88
CA ARG A 94 -21.76 10.28 6.58
C ARG A 94 -23.29 10.27 6.72
N LYS A 95 -23.83 11.26 7.43
CA LYS A 95 -25.19 11.76 7.22
C LYS A 95 -25.13 13.27 7.08
N ASP A 96 -25.23 13.73 5.83
CA ASP A 96 -26.23 14.70 5.35
C ASP A 96 -25.90 15.11 3.90
#